data_AF-A0AA41QCU7-F1
#
_entry.id   AF-A0AA41QCU7-F1
#
_cell.length_a   1.000
_cell.length_b   1.000
_cell.length_c   1.000
_cell.angle_alpha   90.00
_cell.angle_beta   90.00
_cell.angle_gamma   90.00
#
_symmetry.space_group_name_H-M   'P 1'
#
loop_
_entity.id
_entity.type
_entity.pdbx_description
1 polymer ?
#
loop_
_entity_poly.entity_id
_entity_poly.type
_entity_poly.pdbx_seq_one_letter_code
_entity_poly.pdbx_strand_id
1 'polypeptide(L)' 'MDETRSTRISRADVQAALMWAIEHDRTAFLEHRSTTYTGPSDFTRRRADAKLVELWRVATGQVTAG' A
#
# COMPACT_ATOMS: atom_id res chain seq x y z
N MET A 1 -4.94 12.36 -22.10
CA MET A 1 -3.78 11.89 -21.31
C MET A 1 -4.34 10.95 -20.26
N ASP A 2 -4.74 9.76 -20.69
CA ASP A 2 -5.09 8.68 -19.79
C ASP A 2 -3.85 7.81 -19.69
N GLU A 3 -2.92 8.26 -18.84
CA GLU A 3 -1.88 7.37 -18.36
C GLU A 3 -2.60 6.27 -17.59
N THR A 4 -2.84 5.15 -18.27
CA THR A 4 -2.97 3.82 -17.69
C THR A 4 -1.77 3.62 -16.78
N ARG A 5 -1.86 4.16 -15.57
CA ARG A 5 -0.96 3.95 -14.45
C ARG A 5 -1.01 2.45 -14.27
N SER A 6 0.02 1.78 -14.77
CA SER A 6 0.08 0.33 -14.81
C SER A 6 -0.40 -0.21 -13.47
N THR A 7 -1.41 -1.07 -13.50
CA THR A 7 -2.03 -1.75 -12.34
C THR A 7 -1.04 -2.58 -11.52
N ARG A 8 0.26 -2.55 -11.86
CA ARG A 8 1.35 -3.14 -11.11
C ARG A 8 1.86 -2.15 -10.08
N ILE A 9 1.60 -2.46 -8.82
CA ILE A 9 2.26 -1.83 -7.67
C ILE A 9 3.77 -2.06 -7.79
N SER A 10 4.54 -0.97 -7.79
CA SER A 10 5.99 -1.04 -7.76
C SER A 10 6.52 -1.08 -6.33
N ARG A 11 7.78 -1.50 -6.16
CA ARG A 11 8.46 -1.41 -4.86
C ARG A 11 8.55 0.03 -4.34
N ALA A 12 8.64 1.01 -5.25
CA ALA A 12 8.67 2.43 -4.90
C ALA A 12 7.31 2.89 -4.33
N ASP A 13 6.18 2.42 -4.90
CA ASP A 13 4.85 2.69 -4.35
C ASP A 13 4.73 2.15 -2.92
N VAL A 14 5.17 0.91 -2.68
CA VAL A 14 5.12 0.29 -1.35
C VAL A 14 5.98 1.06 -0.35
N GLN A 15 7.17 1.49 -0.76
CA GLN A 15 8.04 2.29 0.10
C GLN A 15 7.41 3.66 0.43
N ALA A 16 6.83 4.34 -0.55
CA ALA A 16 6.14 5.61 -0.31
C ALA A 16 4.93 5.43 0.62
N ALA A 17 4.14 4.37 0.42
CA ALA A 17 3.00 4.06 1.26
C ALA A 17 3.40 3.68 2.70
N LEU A 18 4.53 2.98 2.88
CA LEU A 18 5.09 2.68 4.21
C LEU A 18 5.52 3.95 4.94
N MET A 19 6.24 4.86 4.26
CA MET A 19 6.64 6.14 4.86
C MET A 19 5.44 6.98 5.25
N TRP A 20 4.45 7.09 4.35
CA TRP A 20 3.20 7.78 4.64
C TRP A 20 2.48 7.17 5.86
N ALA A 21 2.35 5.85 5.94
CA ALA A 21 1.67 5.17 7.05
C ALA A 21 2.40 5.35 8.38
N ILE A 22 3.74 5.36 8.40
CA ILE A 22 4.51 5.66 9.62
C ILE A 22 4.16 7.05 10.16
N GLU A 23 3.97 8.02 9.27
CA GLU A 23 3.74 9.42 9.63
C GLU A 23 2.26 9.74 9.90
N HIS A 24 1.32 9.11 9.18
CA HIS A 24 -0.08 9.54 9.13
C HIS A 24 -1.09 8.45 9.53
N ASP A 25 -0.75 7.17 9.37
CA ASP A 25 -1.66 6.05 9.65
C ASP A 25 -0.92 4.86 10.28
N ARG A 26 -0.59 5.03 11.56
CA ARG A 26 0.12 4.03 12.34
C ARG A 26 -0.64 2.70 12.41
N THR A 27 -1.97 2.74 12.32
CA THR A 27 -2.81 1.54 12.34
C THR A 27 -2.58 0.72 11.07
N ALA A 28 -2.63 1.35 9.90
CA ALA A 28 -2.33 0.69 8.62
C ALA A 28 -0.91 0.11 8.59
N PHE A 29 0.08 0.83 9.16
CA PHE A 29 1.44 0.32 9.28
C PHE A 29 1.54 -0.95 10.15
N LEU A 30 0.91 -0.95 11.32
CA LEU A 30 0.94 -2.11 12.22
C LEU A 30 0.19 -3.31 11.64
N GLU A 31 -0.93 -3.10 10.96
CA GLU A 31 -1.69 -4.15 10.30
C GLU A 31 -0.88 -4.78 9.15
N HIS A 32 -0.21 -3.96 8.32
CA HIS A 32 0.71 -4.42 7.29
C HIS A 32 1.87 -5.23 7.87
N ARG A 33 2.50 -4.72 8.93
CA ARG A 33 3.63 -5.39 9.59
C ARG A 33 3.21 -6.72 10.21
N SER A 34 2.06 -6.77 10.88
CA SER A 34 1.52 -8.01 11.44
C SER A 34 1.32 -9.06 10.34
N THR A 35 0.64 -8.67 9.25
CA THR A 35 0.32 -9.55 8.12
C THR A 35 1.57 -10.07 7.40
N THR A 36 2.57 -9.22 7.19
CA THR A 36 3.82 -9.60 6.49
C THR A 36 4.76 -10.43 7.36
N TYR A 37 4.73 -10.22 8.68
CA TYR A 37 5.53 -10.97 9.64
C TYR A 37 4.97 -12.37 9.90
N THR A 38 3.64 -12.52 10.00
CA THR A 38 2.99 -13.81 10.26
C THR A 38 2.63 -14.59 9.00
N GLY A 39 2.62 -13.93 7.84
CA GLY A 39 2.23 -14.53 6.56
C GLY A 39 3.36 -15.37 5.93
N PRO A 40 3.17 -16.68 5.72
CA PRO A 40 4.20 -17.56 5.17
C PRO A 40 4.34 -17.47 3.65
N SER A 41 3.50 -16.70 2.94
CA SER A 41 3.43 -16.70 1.48
C SER A 41 3.64 -15.32 0.84
N ASP A 42 4.28 -15.31 -0.32
CA ASP A 42 4.44 -14.11 -1.16
C ASP A 42 3.10 -13.52 -1.59
N PHE A 43 2.06 -14.35 -1.74
CA PHE A 43 0.72 -13.89 -2.07
C PHE A 43 0.13 -13.01 -0.96
N THR A 44 0.24 -13.46 0.30
CA THR A 44 -0.24 -12.68 1.46
C THR A 44 0.51 -11.35 1.58
N ARG A 45 1.83 -11.35 1.32
CA ARG A 45 2.64 -10.13 1.31
C ARG A 45 2.20 -9.15 0.23
N ARG A 46 2.05 -9.64 -1.02
CA ARG A 46 1.58 -8.80 -2.15
C ARG A 46 0.20 -8.21 -1.91
N ARG A 47 -0.71 -8.96 -1.27
CA ARG A 47 -2.03 -8.45 -0.92
C ARG A 47 -1.97 -7.36 0.15
N ALA A 48 -1.11 -7.53 1.15
CA ALA A 48 -0.89 -6.50 2.18
C ALA A 48 -0.27 -5.23 1.58
N ASP A 49 0.74 -5.38 0.70
CA ASP A 49 1.36 -4.28 -0.03
C ASP A 49 0.35 -3.52 -0.89
N ALA A 50 -0.54 -4.25 -1.59
CA ALA A 50 -1.59 -3.65 -2.39
C ALA A 50 -2.57 -2.82 -1.56
N LYS A 51 -3.06 -3.37 -0.45
CA LYS A 51 -3.96 -2.66 0.47
C LYS A 51 -3.29 -1.38 1.00
N LEU A 52 -2.01 -1.45 1.38
CA LEU A 52 -1.29 -0.30 1.90
C LEU A 52 -1.13 0.81 0.85
N VAL A 53 -0.78 0.44 -0.38
CA VAL A 53 -0.63 1.38 -1.50
C VAL A 53 -1.97 2.00 -1.90
N GLU A 54 -3.06 1.23 -1.85
CA GLU A 54 -4.41 1.74 -2.10
C GLU A 54 -4.81 2.80 -1.07
N LEU A 55 -4.63 2.51 0.22
CA LEU A 55 -4.90 3.48 1.31
C LEU A 55 -4.09 4.77 1.13
N TRP A 56 -2.80 4.64 0.84
CA TRP A 56 -1.93 5.79 0.58
C TRP A 56 -2.42 6.61 -0.62
N ARG A 57 -2.79 5.96 -1.73
CA ARG A 57 -3.28 6.64 -2.94
C ARG A 57 -4.59 7.37 -2.71
N VAL A 58 -5.51 6.79 -1.95
CA VAL A 58 -6.78 7.44 -1.57
C VAL A 58 -6.50 8.63 -0.67
N ALA A 59 -5.68 8.47 0.36
CA ALA A 59 -5.37 9.53 1.33
C ALA A 59 -4.63 10.72 0.71
N THR A 60 -3.80 10.48 -0.32
CA THR A 60 -3.04 11.52 -1.03
C THR A 60 -3.77 12.09 -2.24
N GLY A 61 -5.02 11.66 -2.50
CA GLY A 61 -5.81 12.11 -3.64
C GLY A 61 -5.25 11.66 -5.00
N GLN A 62 -4.35 10.66 -5.01
CA GLN A 62 -3.81 10.07 -6.24
C GLN A 62 -4.81 9.16 -6.95
N VAL A 63 -5.84 8.69 -6.24
CA VAL A 63 -7.00 7.95 -6.75
C VAL A 63 -8.23 8.46 -6.00
N THR A 64 -9.31 8.78 -6.73
CA THR A 64 -10.59 9.12 -6.12
C THR A 64 -11.24 7.83 -5.62
N ALA A 65 -11.60 7.77 -4.34
CA ALA A 65 -12.44 6.67 -3.83
C ALA A 65 -13.76 6.72 -4.61
N GLY A 66 -13.95 5.75 -5.51
CA GLY A 66 -15.16 5.58 -6.30
C GLY A 66 -16.24 4.86 -5.52
#